data_AF-A0A2G3LA48-F1
#
_entry.id   AF-A0A2G3LA48-F1
#
_cell.length_a   1.000
_cell.length_b   1.000
_cell.length_c   1.000
_cell.angle_alpha   90.00
_cell.angle_beta   90.00
_cell.angle_gamma   90.00
#
_symmetry.space_group_name_H-M   'P 1'
#
loop_
_entity.id
_entity.type
_entity.pdbx_description
1 polymer ?
#
loop_
_entity_poly.entity_id
_entity_poly.type
_entity_poly.pdbx_seq_one_letter_code
_entity_poly.pdbx_strand_id
1 'polypeptide(L)'
;MLSVQSHQRTAPKRKAGLKTKGPRSTPIRRAARGQDCTLRLAVCNFDPDTTVLCHSNFLSDGKGMGLKAPDTAAAFGCSACHDVLDGRRPRPADLSLAGLEAAFRAAVGITHEILRSMGLLAAVPNDQKQNMEHT
;
A
#
# COMPACT_ATOMS: atom_id res chain seq x y z
N MET A 1 -36.31 57.06 32.10
CA MET A 1 -35.36 55.94 32.20
C MET A 1 -35.88 54.83 31.32
N LEU A 2 -35.17 54.45 30.24
CA LEU A 2 -35.25 53.18 29.49
C LEU A 2 -34.49 53.39 28.15
N SER A 3 -33.17 53.27 28.22
CA SER A 3 -32.29 53.33 27.05
C SER A 3 -32.30 51.96 26.38
N VAL A 4 -33.00 51.83 25.26
CA VAL A 4 -33.07 50.59 24.47
C VAL A 4 -31.75 50.42 23.69
N GLN A 5 -30.85 49.58 24.22
CA GLN A 5 -29.62 49.21 23.51
C GLN A 5 -29.92 48.18 22.42
N SER A 6 -29.73 48.62 21.17
CA SER A 6 -29.80 47.80 19.96
C SER A 6 -28.63 46.81 19.94
N HIS A 7 -28.93 45.52 20.08
CA HIS A 7 -27.94 44.45 20.01
C HIS A 7 -27.70 44.10 18.53
N GLN A 8 -26.55 44.52 18.00
CA GLN A 8 -26.14 44.19 16.63
C GLN A 8 -25.81 42.71 16.53
N ARG A 9 -26.42 42.00 15.57
CA ARG A 9 -26.14 40.58 15.29
C ARG A 9 -24.92 40.48 14.37
N THR A 10 -23.88 39.75 14.79
CA THR A 10 -22.70 39.47 13.97
C THR A 10 -22.96 38.33 12.97
N ALA A 11 -22.42 38.46 11.76
CA ALA A 11 -22.57 37.48 10.69
C ALA A 11 -21.87 36.15 11.03
N PRO A 12 -22.45 34.99 10.66
CA PRO A 12 -21.83 33.69 10.90
C PRO A 12 -20.55 33.53 10.07
N LYS A 13 -19.46 33.12 10.72
CA LYS A 13 -18.17 32.83 10.06
C LYS A 13 -18.37 31.71 9.02
N ARG A 14 -17.87 31.94 7.80
CA ARG A 14 -17.84 30.93 6.72
C ARG A 14 -17.09 29.68 7.22
N LYS A 15 -17.76 28.51 7.18
CA LYS A 15 -17.13 27.24 7.54
C LYS A 15 -15.98 26.95 6.57
N ALA A 16 -14.81 26.61 7.11
CA ALA A 16 -13.64 26.21 6.34
C ALA A 16 -14.00 25.04 5.41
N GLY A 17 -13.58 25.13 4.15
CA GLY A 17 -13.86 24.13 3.12
C GLY A 17 -13.44 22.73 3.56
N LEU A 18 -14.33 21.76 3.34
CA LEU A 18 -14.07 20.36 3.61
C LEU A 18 -12.86 19.93 2.75
N LYS A 19 -11.78 19.46 3.38
CA LYS A 19 -10.61 18.91 2.68
C LYS A 19 -11.09 17.87 1.68
N THR A 20 -10.66 17.98 0.43
CA THR A 20 -11.01 17.03 -0.63
C THR A 20 -10.62 15.63 -0.20
N LYS A 21 -11.57 14.69 -0.27
CA LYS A 21 -11.31 13.28 0.00
C LYS A 21 -10.18 12.83 -0.93
N GLY A 22 -9.17 12.15 -0.37
CA GLY A 22 -7.99 11.71 -1.12
C GLY A 22 -8.33 10.92 -2.39
N PRO A 23 -7.34 10.68 -3.27
CA PRO A 23 -7.59 10.10 -4.58
C PRO A 23 -8.38 8.80 -4.48
N ARG A 24 -9.38 8.64 -5.36
CA ARG A 24 -10.11 7.38 -5.55
C ARG A 24 -9.09 6.27 -5.79
N SER A 25 -9.36 5.07 -5.25
CA SER A 25 -8.49 3.89 -5.41
C SER A 25 -7.90 3.77 -6.83
N THR A 26 -6.58 3.61 -6.93
CA THR A 26 -5.89 3.48 -8.23
C THR A 26 -6.32 2.18 -8.93
N PRO A 27 -6.26 2.09 -10.27
CA PRO A 27 -6.54 0.85 -10.98
C PRO A 27 -5.75 -0.34 -10.45
N ILE A 28 -4.46 -0.13 -10.13
CA ILE A 28 -3.57 -1.14 -9.55
C ILE A 28 -4.12 -1.65 -8.20
N ARG A 29 -4.57 -0.75 -7.31
CA ARG A 29 -5.16 -1.16 -6.02
C ARG A 29 -6.45 -1.95 -6.19
N ARG A 30 -7.26 -1.63 -7.19
CA ARG A 30 -8.50 -2.38 -7.47
C ARG A 30 -8.21 -3.76 -8.07
N ALA A 31 -7.14 -3.88 -8.85
CA ALA A 31 -6.75 -5.12 -9.50
C ALA A 31 -6.32 -6.21 -8.52
N ALA A 32 -5.91 -5.86 -7.30
CA ALA A 32 -5.56 -6.82 -6.26
C ALA A 32 -6.75 -7.66 -5.80
N ARG A 33 -7.98 -7.14 -5.87
CA ARG A 33 -9.17 -7.84 -5.37
C ARG A 33 -9.46 -9.06 -6.25
N GLY A 34 -9.63 -10.23 -5.62
CA GLY A 34 -9.86 -11.49 -6.32
C GLY A 34 -8.60 -12.10 -6.94
N GLN A 35 -7.41 -11.57 -6.63
CA GLN A 35 -6.13 -12.17 -7.02
C GLN A 35 -5.60 -13.09 -5.92
N ASP A 36 -4.79 -14.06 -6.32
CA ASP A 36 -4.06 -14.88 -5.38
C ASP A 36 -3.03 -14.05 -4.60
N CYS A 37 -2.83 -14.40 -3.33
CA CYS A 37 -1.75 -13.83 -2.55
C CYS A 37 -0.40 -14.25 -3.13
N THR A 38 0.46 -13.28 -3.44
CA THR A 38 1.82 -13.48 -3.93
C THR A 38 2.84 -13.60 -2.80
N LEU A 39 2.54 -13.06 -1.61
CA LEU A 39 3.41 -13.16 -0.43
C LEU A 39 3.57 -14.58 0.10
N ARG A 40 2.48 -15.37 0.11
CA ARG A 40 2.44 -16.81 0.51
C ARG A 40 3.31 -17.18 1.73
N LEU A 41 3.32 -16.32 2.74
CA LEU A 41 3.98 -16.60 4.02
C LEU A 41 3.30 -17.80 4.71
N ALA A 42 3.96 -18.39 5.71
CA ALA A 42 3.38 -19.52 6.47
C ALA A 42 2.00 -19.19 7.10
N VAL A 43 1.69 -17.90 7.33
CA VAL A 43 0.40 -17.41 7.86
C VAL A 43 -0.68 -17.18 6.79
N CYS A 44 -0.36 -17.43 5.52
CA CYS A 44 -1.25 -17.13 4.40
C CYS A 44 -2.59 -17.87 4.55
N ASN A 45 -3.69 -17.15 4.39
CA ASN A 45 -5.04 -17.73 4.43
C ASN A 45 -5.52 -18.23 3.04
N PHE A 46 -4.78 -17.94 1.97
CA PHE A 46 -5.10 -18.29 0.58
C PHE A 46 -6.48 -17.82 0.09
N ASP A 47 -7.05 -16.79 0.72
CA ASP A 47 -8.36 -16.26 0.38
C ASP A 47 -8.23 -15.02 -0.55
N PRO A 48 -8.56 -15.16 -1.85
CA PRO A 48 -8.43 -14.09 -2.84
C PRO A 48 -9.40 -12.93 -2.60
N ASP A 49 -10.50 -13.14 -1.86
CA ASP A 49 -11.44 -12.06 -1.53
C ASP A 49 -10.84 -11.06 -0.53
N THR A 50 -9.84 -11.50 0.23
CA THR A 50 -9.11 -10.67 1.19
C THR A 50 -7.85 -10.02 0.61
N THR A 51 -7.51 -10.32 -0.65
CA THR A 51 -6.29 -9.83 -1.28
C THR A 51 -6.38 -8.33 -1.55
N VAL A 52 -5.34 -7.61 -1.10
CA VAL A 52 -5.16 -6.18 -1.29
C VAL A 52 -3.76 -5.89 -1.81
N LEU A 53 -3.56 -4.69 -2.36
CA LEU A 53 -2.23 -4.20 -2.72
C LEU A 53 -1.52 -3.73 -1.45
N CYS A 54 -0.56 -4.52 -0.96
CA CYS A 54 0.23 -4.27 0.24
C CYS A 54 1.50 -3.49 -0.12
N HIS A 55 1.59 -2.24 0.32
CA HIS A 55 2.78 -1.41 0.12
C HIS A 55 3.94 -1.85 1.01
N SER A 56 5.15 -1.62 0.52
CA SER A 56 6.37 -1.89 1.28
C SER A 56 6.42 -1.07 2.57
N ASN A 57 6.85 -1.75 3.64
CA ASN A 57 7.19 -1.15 4.92
C ASN A 57 8.71 -1.03 5.12
N PHE A 58 9.52 -1.07 4.06
CA PHE A 58 10.97 -0.86 4.13
C PHE A 58 11.34 0.61 3.81
N LEU A 59 12.30 1.19 4.55
CA LEU A 59 12.76 2.57 4.32
C LEU A 59 13.35 2.75 2.92
N SER A 60 14.04 1.73 2.42
CA SER A 60 14.68 1.71 1.10
C SER A 60 13.69 1.93 -0.05
N ASP A 61 12.41 1.61 0.16
CA ASP A 61 11.37 1.71 -0.87
C ASP A 61 10.62 3.05 -0.81
N GLY A 62 11.16 4.04 -0.09
CA GLY A 62 10.63 5.41 -0.06
C GLY A 62 9.43 5.60 0.87
N LYS A 63 9.22 4.72 1.85
CA LYS A 63 8.21 4.98 2.90
C LYS A 63 8.63 6.19 3.74
N GLY A 64 7.65 6.92 4.27
CA GLY A 64 7.88 8.03 5.20
C GLY A 64 6.80 8.12 6.27
N MET A 65 6.96 9.04 7.22
CA MET A 65 5.94 9.28 8.24
C MET A 65 4.65 9.77 7.57
N GLY A 66 3.59 8.95 7.62
CA GLY A 66 2.32 9.23 6.94
C GLY A 66 2.35 9.06 5.41
N LEU A 67 3.46 8.60 4.83
CA LEU A 67 3.64 8.40 3.40
C LEU A 67 3.80 6.89 3.09
N LYS A 68 2.87 6.36 2.29
CA LYS A 68 2.98 5.00 1.76
C LYS A 68 4.02 4.95 0.65
N ALA A 69 4.74 3.83 0.56
CA ALA A 69 5.59 3.52 -0.59
C ALA A 69 4.78 3.60 -1.91
N PRO A 70 5.44 3.82 -3.07
CA PRO A 70 4.76 3.86 -4.36
C PRO A 70 4.09 2.52 -4.70
N ASP A 71 3.09 2.53 -5.59
CA ASP A 71 2.38 1.32 -6.01
C ASP A 71 3.32 0.30 -6.73
N THR A 72 4.52 0.71 -7.18
CA THR A 72 5.58 -0.15 -7.75
C THR A 72 6.42 -0.88 -6.69
N ALA A 73 6.30 -0.49 -5.43
CA ALA A 73 6.91 -1.16 -4.28
C ALA A 73 5.80 -1.82 -3.44
N ALA A 74 4.95 -2.60 -4.10
CA ALA A 74 3.80 -3.24 -3.48
C ALA A 74 3.56 -4.65 -4.05
N ALA A 75 3.00 -5.53 -3.22
CA ALA A 75 2.69 -6.91 -3.56
C ALA A 75 1.23 -7.25 -3.26
N PHE A 76 0.67 -8.25 -3.93
CA PHE A 76 -0.64 -8.79 -3.57
C PHE A 76 -0.56 -9.63 -2.29
N GLY A 77 -1.19 -9.12 -1.22
CA GLY A 77 -1.23 -9.79 0.08
C GLY A 77 -2.66 -10.05 0.51
N CYS A 78 -2.94 -11.29 0.94
CA CYS A 78 -4.15 -11.57 1.69
C CYS A 78 -4.10 -10.89 3.06
N SER A 79 -5.24 -10.79 3.75
CA SER A 79 -5.33 -10.11 5.04
C SER A 79 -4.32 -10.64 6.07
N ALA A 80 -4.02 -11.95 6.04
CA ALA A 80 -3.09 -12.54 7.00
C ALA A 80 -1.62 -12.24 6.76
N CYS A 81 -1.17 -12.31 5.51
CA CYS A 81 0.17 -11.89 5.15
C CYS A 81 0.36 -10.39 5.34
N HIS A 82 -0.67 -9.60 5.04
CA HIS A 82 -0.66 -8.16 5.19
C HIS A 82 -0.46 -7.73 6.64
N ASP A 83 -1.18 -8.32 7.60
CA ASP A 83 -1.04 -7.99 9.02
C ASP A 83 0.38 -8.22 9.54
N VAL A 84 1.05 -9.27 9.04
CA VAL A 84 2.44 -9.59 9.40
C VAL A 84 3.41 -8.58 8.78
N LEU A 85 3.20 -8.20 7.51
CA LEU A 85 4.00 -7.16 6.85
C LEU A 85 3.85 -5.79 7.52
N ASP A 86 2.63 -5.44 7.95
CA ASP A 86 2.30 -4.21 8.68
C ASP A 86 2.79 -4.21 10.14
N GLY A 87 3.27 -5.35 10.64
CA GLY A 87 3.66 -5.50 12.04
C GLY A 87 2.48 -5.46 13.02
N ARG A 88 1.24 -5.64 12.54
CA ARG A 88 0.03 -5.78 13.39
C ARG A 88 -0.04 -7.16 14.02
N ARG A 89 0.56 -8.15 13.35
CA ARG A 89 0.76 -9.50 13.86
C ARG A 89 2.24 -9.85 13.97
N PRO A 90 2.63 -10.65 14.97
CA PRO A 90 4.00 -11.14 15.06
C PRO A 90 4.34 -11.98 13.82
N ARG A 91 5.58 -11.87 13.36
CA ARG A 91 6.11 -12.75 12.31
C ARG A 91 6.22 -14.18 12.86
N PRO A 92 6.05 -15.21 12.00
CA PRO A 92 6.40 -16.58 12.34
C PRO A 92 7.81 -16.68 12.91
N ALA A 93 8.02 -17.55 13.90
CA ALA A 93 9.29 -17.65 14.62
C ALA A 93 10.47 -18.04 13.72
N ASP A 94 10.19 -18.81 12.67
CA ASP A 94 11.12 -19.28 11.64
C ASP A 94 11.40 -18.24 10.54
N LEU A 95 10.61 -17.17 10.48
CA LEU A 95 10.79 -16.11 9.51
C LEU A 95 11.65 -15.01 10.11
N SER A 96 12.86 -14.77 9.57
CA SER A 96 13.69 -13.62 9.94
C SER A 96 13.19 -12.34 9.25
N LEU A 97 13.63 -11.15 9.70
CA LEU A 97 13.21 -9.90 9.07
C LEU A 97 13.74 -9.81 7.63
N ALA A 98 15.00 -10.22 7.44
CA ALA A 98 15.61 -10.36 6.12
C ALA A 98 14.87 -11.38 5.24
N GLY A 99 14.40 -12.48 5.83
CA GLY A 99 13.58 -13.47 5.14
C GLY A 99 12.22 -12.91 4.69
N LEU A 100 11.56 -12.12 5.55
CA LEU A 100 10.32 -11.41 5.18
C LEU A 100 10.57 -10.42 4.05
N GLU A 101 11.67 -9.65 4.12
CA GLU A 101 12.05 -8.71 3.07
C GLU A 101 12.33 -9.40 1.74
N ALA A 102 13.07 -10.51 1.76
CA ALA A 102 13.33 -11.32 0.56
C ALA A 102 12.04 -11.88 -0.04
N ALA A 103 11.15 -12.44 0.80
CA ALA A 103 9.84 -12.95 0.37
C ALA A 103 8.97 -11.82 -0.22
N PHE A 104 8.96 -10.64 0.41
CA PHE A 104 8.23 -9.48 -0.09
C PHE A 104 8.76 -9.03 -1.46
N ARG A 105 10.08 -8.92 -1.64
CA ARG A 105 10.68 -8.54 -2.93
C ARG A 105 10.36 -9.54 -4.04
N ALA A 106 10.40 -10.84 -3.74
CA ALA A 106 9.98 -11.88 -4.69
C ALA A 106 8.49 -11.75 -5.06
N ALA A 107 7.62 -11.50 -4.07
CA ALA A 107 6.20 -11.29 -4.28
C ALA A 107 5.88 -10.03 -5.11
N VAL A 108 6.66 -8.95 -4.95
CA VAL A 108 6.56 -7.76 -5.81
C VAL A 108 6.84 -8.14 -7.27
N GLY A 109 7.87 -8.95 -7.53
CA GLY A 109 8.18 -9.45 -8.87
C GLY A 109 7.02 -10.17 -9.53
N ILE A 110 6.41 -11.14 -8.83
CA ILE A 110 5.24 -11.89 -9.31
C ILE A 110 4.03 -10.96 -9.50
N THR A 111 3.81 -10.04 -8.57
CA THR A 111 2.72 -9.06 -8.65
C THR A 111 2.87 -8.18 -9.89
N HIS A 112 4.10 -7.76 -10.22
CA HIS A 112 4.37 -7.00 -11.42
C HIS A 112 4.09 -7.79 -12.70
N GLU A 113 4.38 -9.08 -12.74
CA GLU A 113 4.02 -9.93 -13.90
C GLU A 113 2.50 -9.96 -14.11
N ILE A 114 1.72 -10.15 -13.04
CA ILE A 114 0.26 -10.12 -13.10
C ILE A 114 -0.25 -8.74 -13.54
N LEU A 115 0.29 -7.67 -12.98
CA LEU A 115 -0.11 -6.31 -13.34
C LEU A 115 0.25 -5.98 -14.80
N ARG A 116 1.37 -6.47 -15.32
CA ARG A 116 1.75 -6.34 -16.73
C ARG A 116 0.81 -7.15 -17.63
N SER A 117 0.41 -8.36 -17.24
CA SER A 117 -0.56 -9.14 -18.01
C SER A 117 -1.94 -8.50 -18.06
N MET A 118 -2.30 -7.69 -17.05
CA MET A 118 -3.50 -6.85 -17.04
C MET A 118 -3.35 -5.50 -17.76
N GLY A 119 -2.15 -5.16 -18.25
CA GLY A 119 -1.86 -3.86 -18.86
C GLY A 119 -1.86 -2.67 -17.88
N LEU A 120 -1.68 -2.94 -16.58
CA LEU A 120 -1.70 -1.93 -15.51
C LEU A 120 -0.31 -1.42 -15.12
N LEU A 121 0.75 -2.10 -15.58
CA LEU A 121 2.14 -1.65 -15.50
C LEU A 121 2.79 -1.73 -16.86
N ALA A 122 3.70 -0.78 -17.16
CA ALA A 122 4.53 -0.85 -18.34
C ALA A 122 5.49 -2.05 -18.26
N ALA A 123 5.81 -2.63 -19.43
CA ALA A 123 6.88 -3.62 -19.53
C ALA A 123 8.19 -2.98 -19.06
N VAL A 124 8.95 -3.68 -18.22
CA VAL A 124 10.28 -3.21 -17.83
C VAL A 124 11.17 -3.31 -19.07
N PRO A 125 11.82 -2.22 -19.52
CA PRO A 125 12.82 -2.34 -20.57
C PRO A 125 13.92 -3.30 -20.12
N ASN A 126 14.36 -4.17 -21.03
CA ASN A 126 15.15 -5.39 -20.81
C ASN A 126 16.59 -5.17 -20.27
N ASP A 127 16.86 -4.11 -19.50
CA ASP A 127 18.21 -3.54 -19.26
C ASP A 127 18.80 -3.85 -17.86
N GLN A 128 18.35 -4.91 -17.19
CA GLN A 128 18.80 -5.24 -15.82
C GLN A 128 19.39 -6.66 -15.68
N LYS A 129 19.72 -7.34 -16.79
CA LYS A 129 20.34 -8.68 -16.75
C LYS A 129 21.87 -8.68 -16.69
N GLN A 130 22.53 -7.52 -16.58
CA GLN A 130 23.99 -7.43 -16.54
C GLN A 130 24.43 -6.69 -15.27
N ASN A 131 24.68 -7.43 -14.18
CA ASN A 131 25.66 -7.12 -13.11
C ASN A 131 25.39 -8.00 -11.87
N MET A 132 25.40 -9.33 -12.02
CA MET A 132 25.54 -10.27 -10.90
C MET A 132 26.45 -11.45 -11.27
N GLU A 133 27.33 -11.27 -12.25
CA GLU A 133 28.40 -12.21 -12.60
C GLU A 133 29.68 -11.41 -12.83
N HIS A 134 30.24 -10.79 -11.79
CA HIS A 134 31.66 -10.35 -11.76
C HIS A 134 32.07 -10.19 -10.29
N THR A 135 32.39 -11.30 -9.64
CA THR A 135 33.43 -11.42 -8.61
C THR A 135 33.93 -12.86 -8.64
#